data_AF-A0A6J8C991-F1
#
_entry.id   AF-A0A6J8C991-F1
#
_cell.length_a   1.000
_cell.length_b   1.000
_cell.length_c   1.000
_cell.angle_alpha   90.00
_cell.angle_beta   90.00
_cell.angle_gamma   90.00
#
_symmetry.space_group_name_H-M   'P 1'
#
loop_
_entity.id
_entity.type
_entity.pdbx_description
1 polymer ?
#
loop_
_entity_poly.entity_id
_entity_poly.type
_entity_poly.pdbx_seq_one_letter_code
_entity_poly.pdbx_strand_id
1 'polypeptide(L)'
;MDHTKSVQFDKCPTSNTKKADIHAWLRIHDIQFDNKLLLLRPQLLALAKASNQTAVAEITVSDWEKSCRHVANIDAEYRKRDIVIDEHIESLIIDMVDSSDNASNTAAAGYIDNLDRNIFLTGFWSQLSSVKHTEPRLLYSNLNATVLDSRVKTTVTKYIGGVKRFLRWTQKYKEISSVLPCNKLYVGLYLQHLIESPKGFNSVDTAFYSIKWAHRITGVTDPCKSELVKNIIEGVKRILLRPIKKKDPVDSNSLIKLFNKYQDRNSLKEVHLPLMCSLMYTGFLSFNELCNITAKNIVFHTSHFNIFIYKTRQSVKHIDITLSFLD
;
A
#
# COMPACT_ATOMS: atom_id res chain seq x y z
N MET A 1 30.12 -0.64 -26.13
CA MET A 1 31.02 0.13 -25.24
C MET A 1 30.10 0.88 -24.31
N ASP A 2 29.77 0.37 -23.14
CA ASP A 2 30.68 0.14 -22.03
C ASP A 2 30.18 -1.08 -21.24
N HIS A 3 30.97 -2.17 -21.22
CA HIS A 3 30.66 -3.30 -20.36
C HIS A 3 31.01 -2.88 -18.94
N THR A 4 29.98 -2.50 -18.17
CA THR A 4 30.07 -2.28 -16.72
C THR A 4 30.86 -3.42 -16.10
N LYS A 5 32.08 -3.10 -15.67
CA LYS A 5 32.87 -3.94 -14.79
C LYS A 5 31.99 -4.26 -13.59
N SER A 6 31.51 -5.49 -13.52
CA SER A 6 30.91 -6.03 -12.31
C SER A 6 31.99 -5.90 -11.24
N VAL A 7 31.81 -4.95 -10.33
CA VAL A 7 32.69 -4.80 -9.18
C VAL A 7 32.49 -6.09 -8.38
N GLN A 8 33.45 -7.02 -8.51
CA GLN A 8 33.53 -8.17 -7.64
C GLN A 8 33.83 -7.62 -6.25
N PHE A 9 32.77 -7.45 -5.46
CA PHE A 9 32.91 -7.20 -4.04
C PHE A 9 33.72 -8.35 -3.45
N ASP A 10 34.70 -7.99 -2.63
CA ASP A 10 35.54 -8.92 -1.91
C ASP A 10 34.70 -9.68 -0.87
N LYS A 11 34.02 -10.72 -1.32
CA LYS A 11 33.03 -11.45 -0.52
C LYS A 11 33.75 -12.43 0.39
N CYS A 12 33.53 -12.27 1.69
CA CYS A 12 33.96 -13.23 2.69
C CYS A 12 33.54 -14.66 2.31
N PRO A 13 34.44 -15.66 2.43
CA PRO A 13 34.13 -17.03 2.09
C PRO A 13 32.96 -17.60 2.90
N THR A 14 32.17 -18.44 2.25
CA THR A 14 30.98 -19.09 2.84
C THR A 14 31.19 -20.59 2.98
N SER A 15 30.24 -21.27 3.62
CA SER A 15 30.22 -22.74 3.72
C SER A 15 30.34 -23.44 2.36
N ASN A 16 29.98 -22.77 1.26
CA ASN A 16 30.04 -23.26 -0.11
C ASN A 16 31.37 -22.95 -0.85
N THR A 17 32.22 -22.06 -0.33
CA THR A 17 33.51 -21.67 -0.95
C THR A 17 34.57 -22.77 -0.84
N LYS A 18 35.21 -23.17 -1.96
CA LYS A 18 36.20 -24.26 -1.95
C LYS A 18 37.36 -23.94 -1.00
N LYS A 19 37.94 -24.98 -0.39
CA LYS A 19 39.04 -24.84 0.60
C LYS A 19 40.22 -24.03 0.06
N ALA A 20 40.60 -24.26 -1.21
CA ALA A 20 41.67 -23.51 -1.88
C ALA A 20 41.34 -22.00 -2.00
N ASP A 21 40.10 -21.67 -2.32
CA ASP A 21 39.65 -20.28 -2.45
C ASP A 21 39.58 -19.57 -1.08
N ILE A 22 39.24 -20.30 -0.01
CA ILE A 22 39.30 -19.78 1.37
C ILE A 22 40.75 -19.43 1.75
N HIS A 23 41.72 -20.29 1.43
CA HIS A 23 43.14 -20.02 1.68
C HIS A 23 43.65 -18.82 0.88
N ALA A 24 43.26 -18.69 -0.39
CA ALA A 24 43.62 -17.54 -1.22
C ALA A 24 43.05 -16.24 -0.63
N TRP A 25 41.78 -16.26 -0.21
CA TRP A 25 41.13 -15.10 0.41
C TRP A 25 41.80 -14.66 1.71
N LEU A 26 42.13 -15.61 2.61
CA LEU A 26 42.82 -15.33 3.86
C LEU A 26 44.22 -14.70 3.64
N ARG A 27 44.94 -15.14 2.59
CA ARG A 27 46.24 -14.55 2.22
C ARG A 27 46.11 -13.14 1.66
N ILE A 28 45.06 -12.88 0.86
CA ILE A 28 44.78 -11.54 0.34
C ILE A 28 44.50 -10.54 1.47
N HIS A 29 43.88 -11.01 2.56
CA HIS A 29 43.53 -10.19 3.73
C HIS A 29 44.61 -10.20 4.83
N ASP A 30 45.79 -10.74 4.55
CA ASP A 30 46.93 -10.85 5.49
C ASP A 30 46.57 -11.54 6.83
N ILE A 31 45.60 -12.46 6.81
CA ILE A 31 45.17 -13.20 7.99
C ILE A 31 46.10 -14.41 8.16
N GLN A 32 46.91 -14.39 9.22
CA GLN A 32 47.85 -15.47 9.54
C GLN A 32 47.12 -16.79 9.84
N PHE A 33 47.53 -17.87 9.17
CA PHE A 33 47.09 -19.23 9.48
C PHE A 33 48.22 -20.24 9.23
N ASP A 34 48.27 -21.32 10.02
CA ASP A 34 49.31 -22.34 9.88
C ASP A 34 49.05 -23.22 8.65
N ASN A 35 49.95 -23.17 7.66
CA ASN A 35 49.87 -24.00 6.45
C ASN A 35 50.26 -25.48 6.69
N LYS A 36 50.96 -25.81 7.79
CA LYS A 36 51.39 -27.19 8.09
C LYS A 36 50.33 -27.97 8.87
N LEU A 37 49.49 -27.29 9.64
CA LEU A 37 48.30 -27.90 10.22
C LEU A 37 47.23 -28.06 9.14
N LEU A 38 46.77 -29.29 8.91
CA LEU A 38 45.65 -29.61 8.02
C LEU A 38 44.33 -29.05 8.58
N LEU A 39 44.23 -27.72 8.70
CA LEU A 39 43.04 -27.04 9.21
C LEU A 39 41.84 -27.47 8.37
N LEU A 40 40.79 -27.90 9.05
CA LEU A 40 39.54 -28.31 8.43
C LEU A 40 38.83 -27.05 7.90
N ARG A 41 38.04 -27.20 6.84
CA ARG A 41 37.26 -26.10 6.24
C ARG A 41 36.46 -25.26 7.25
N PRO A 42 35.83 -25.85 8.31
CA PRO A 42 35.13 -25.07 9.33
C PRO A 42 36.05 -24.12 10.12
N GLN A 43 37.30 -24.51 10.39
CA GLN A 43 38.25 -23.69 11.12
C GLN A 43 38.72 -22.49 10.29
N LEU A 44 38.94 -22.70 8.99
CA LEU A 44 39.29 -21.62 8.06
C LEU A 44 38.14 -20.61 7.89
N LEU A 45 36.89 -21.08 7.88
CA LEU A 45 35.71 -20.22 7.84
C LEU A 45 35.52 -19.44 9.15
N ALA A 46 35.87 -20.02 10.29
CA ALA A 46 35.82 -19.31 11.58
C ALA A 46 36.79 -18.12 11.60
N LEU A 47 38.01 -18.29 11.08
CA LEU A 47 38.99 -17.21 10.96
C LEU A 47 38.50 -16.08 10.03
N ALA A 48 37.93 -16.43 8.88
CA ALA A 48 37.37 -15.44 7.94
C ALA A 48 36.16 -14.69 8.52
N LYS A 49 35.31 -15.36 9.32
CA LYS A 49 34.18 -14.72 10.00
C LYS A 49 34.64 -13.78 11.11
N ALA A 50 35.65 -14.18 11.89
CA ALA A 50 36.18 -13.38 12.98
C ALA A 50 36.79 -12.07 12.48
N SER A 51 37.56 -12.10 11.39
CA SER A 51 38.13 -10.88 10.80
C SER A 51 37.07 -9.91 10.28
N ASN A 52 36.00 -10.43 9.67
CA ASN A 52 34.90 -9.61 9.16
C ASN A 52 34.07 -8.97 10.30
N GLN A 53 33.91 -9.67 11.44
CA GLN A 53 33.29 -9.08 12.63
C GLN A 53 34.12 -7.93 13.21
N THR A 54 35.46 -8.04 13.21
CA THR A 54 36.35 -6.94 13.60
C THR A 54 36.22 -5.75 12.65
N ALA A 55 36.16 -5.98 11.34
CA ALA A 55 35.99 -4.91 10.35
C ALA A 55 34.63 -4.19 10.48
N VAL A 56 33.56 -4.90 10.85
CA VAL A 56 32.24 -4.29 11.14
C VAL A 56 32.28 -3.45 12.42
N ALA A 57 33.08 -3.85 13.41
CA ALA A 57 33.26 -3.08 14.65
C ALA A 57 34.07 -1.79 14.44
N GLU A 58 34.87 -1.69 13.37
CA GLU A 58 35.67 -0.51 13.03
C GLU A 58 34.93 0.50 12.13
N ILE A 59 33.67 0.24 11.73
CA ILE A 59 32.89 1.15 10.89
C ILE A 59 32.66 2.48 11.62
N THR A 60 33.15 3.57 11.02
CA THR A 60 33.03 4.90 11.62
C THR A 60 31.66 5.53 11.37
N VAL A 61 31.32 6.55 12.17
CA VAL A 61 30.09 7.34 12.00
C VAL A 61 30.00 7.97 10.60
N SER A 62 31.13 8.39 10.03
CA SER A 62 31.20 8.95 8.67
C SER A 62 30.86 7.91 7.59
N ASP A 63 31.28 6.66 7.79
CA ASP A 63 30.99 5.56 6.85
C ASP A 63 29.50 5.17 6.90
N TRP A 64 28.91 5.23 8.10
CA TRP A 64 27.46 5.14 8.27
C TRP A 64 26.71 6.29 7.59
N GLU A 65 27.16 7.54 7.75
CA GLU A 65 26.50 8.70 7.15
C GLU A 65 26.52 8.65 5.61
N LYS A 66 27.62 8.18 5.01
CA LYS A 66 27.71 7.93 3.56
C LYS A 66 26.72 6.84 3.12
N SER A 67 26.60 5.76 3.88
CA SER A 67 25.66 4.67 3.61
C SER A 67 24.20 5.14 3.68
N CYS A 68 23.85 5.93 4.71
CA CYS A 68 22.52 6.51 4.84
C CYS A 68 22.17 7.48 3.69
N ARG A 69 23.13 8.33 3.26
CA ARG A 69 22.94 9.21 2.09
C ARG A 69 22.73 8.44 0.80
N HIS A 70 23.46 7.34 0.61
CA HIS A 70 23.28 6.48 -0.55
C HIS A 70 21.87 5.86 -0.59
N VAL A 71 21.39 5.36 0.56
CA VAL A 71 20.03 4.82 0.69
C VAL A 71 18.97 5.89 0.42
N ALA A 72 19.14 7.11 0.94
CA ALA A 72 18.20 8.21 0.70
C ALA A 72 18.11 8.59 -0.80
N ASN A 73 19.24 8.60 -1.51
CA ASN A 73 19.26 8.86 -2.95
C ASN A 73 18.58 7.74 -3.76
N ILE A 74 18.80 6.48 -3.36
CA ILE A 74 18.14 5.34 -3.98
C ILE A 74 16.62 5.37 -3.76
N ASP A 75 16.17 5.73 -2.55
CA ASP A 75 14.75 5.81 -2.22
C ASP A 75 14.04 6.91 -3.05
N ALA A 76 14.71 8.05 -3.23
CA ALA A 76 14.24 9.12 -4.12
C ALA A 76 14.14 8.67 -5.59
N GLU A 77 15.09 7.87 -6.08
CA GLU A 77 15.06 7.25 -7.41
C GLU A 77 13.88 6.27 -7.55
N TYR A 78 13.64 5.41 -6.56
CA TYR A 78 12.52 4.45 -6.59
C TYR A 78 11.17 5.14 -6.60
N ARG A 79 11.02 6.19 -5.78
CA ARG A 79 9.78 6.97 -5.72
C ARG A 79 9.45 7.64 -7.06
N LYS A 80 10.47 8.10 -7.79
CA LYS A 80 10.30 8.63 -9.15
C LYS A 80 9.86 7.54 -10.13
N ARG A 81 10.39 6.31 -10.01
CA ARG A 81 10.04 5.19 -10.90
C ARG A 81 8.65 4.61 -10.62
N ASP A 82 8.22 4.56 -9.35
CA ASP A 82 6.86 4.11 -8.99
C ASP A 82 5.78 5.07 -9.52
N ILE A 83 6.02 6.38 -9.49
CA ILE A 83 5.11 7.38 -10.09
C ILE A 83 4.94 7.11 -11.59
N VAL A 84 6.03 6.80 -12.30
CA VAL A 84 6.00 6.48 -13.72
C VAL A 84 5.23 5.18 -13.99
N ILE A 85 5.34 4.18 -13.11
CA ILE A 85 4.61 2.92 -13.25
C ILE A 85 3.10 3.13 -13.11
N ASP A 86 2.65 3.93 -12.12
CA ASP A 86 1.23 4.24 -11.94
C ASP A 86 0.66 5.01 -13.15
N GLU A 87 1.41 5.95 -13.74
CA GLU A 87 1.02 6.66 -14.97
C GLU A 87 0.88 5.72 -16.18
N HIS A 88 1.80 4.77 -16.34
CA HIS A 88 1.75 3.82 -17.46
C HIS A 88 0.65 2.76 -17.27
N ILE A 89 0.35 2.37 -16.02
CA ILE A 89 -0.80 1.49 -15.70
C ILE A 89 -2.12 2.18 -16.07
N GLU A 90 -2.24 3.50 -15.84
CA GLU A 90 -3.43 4.25 -16.30
C GLU A 90 -3.56 4.25 -17.84
N SER A 91 -2.45 4.36 -18.58
CA SER A 91 -2.49 4.29 -20.06
C SER A 91 -2.82 2.90 -20.62
N LEU A 92 -2.63 1.84 -19.83
CA LEU A 92 -2.89 0.45 -20.22
C LEU A 92 -4.32 0.00 -19.89
N ILE A 93 -5.13 0.87 -19.28
CA ILE A 93 -6.58 0.65 -19.16
C ILE A 93 -7.18 0.86 -20.56
N ILE A 94 -7.29 -0.23 -21.32
CA ILE A 94 -7.94 -0.24 -22.63
C ILE A 94 -9.45 0.01 -22.41
N ASP A 95 -9.91 1.22 -22.72
CA ASP A 95 -11.33 1.51 -22.88
C ASP A 95 -11.82 0.87 -24.19
N MET A 96 -12.35 -0.35 -24.11
CA MET A 96 -13.08 -0.97 -25.22
C MET A 96 -14.51 -0.44 -25.30
N VAL A 97 -14.70 0.77 -25.83
CA VAL A 97 -15.96 1.18 -26.47
C VAL A 97 -15.64 2.10 -27.65
N ASP A 98 -16.17 1.75 -28.81
CA ASP A 98 -15.98 2.42 -30.09
C ASP A 98 -16.26 3.92 -30.04
N SER A 99 -15.38 4.65 -30.71
CA SER A 99 -15.47 6.08 -30.98
C SER A 99 -16.58 6.34 -32.00
N SER A 100 -17.70 6.91 -31.55
CA SER A 100 -18.51 7.77 -32.40
C SER A 100 -19.06 8.97 -31.63
N ASP A 101 -18.75 10.14 -32.20
CA ASP A 101 -19.13 11.52 -31.91
C ASP A 101 -20.09 11.81 -30.74
N ASN A 102 -19.65 12.65 -29.78
CA ASN A 102 -20.55 13.29 -28.83
C ASN A 102 -20.03 14.66 -28.35
N ALA A 103 -20.41 15.73 -29.06
CA ALA A 103 -20.30 17.10 -28.55
C ALA A 103 -21.14 17.35 -27.27
N SER A 104 -22.05 16.43 -26.91
CA SER A 104 -22.79 16.41 -25.63
C SER A 104 -22.06 15.72 -24.48
N ASN A 105 -21.01 14.92 -24.75
CA ASN A 105 -20.30 14.16 -23.71
C ASN A 105 -19.28 15.02 -22.94
N THR A 106 -18.77 16.11 -23.51
CA THR A 106 -17.69 16.89 -22.90
C THR A 106 -18.11 17.55 -21.58
N ALA A 107 -19.33 18.10 -21.51
CA ALA A 107 -19.83 18.73 -20.29
C ALA A 107 -20.08 17.71 -19.16
N ALA A 108 -20.65 16.55 -19.50
CA ALA A 108 -20.85 15.46 -18.57
C ALA A 108 -19.52 14.83 -18.11
N ALA A 109 -18.54 14.70 -19.02
CA ALA A 109 -17.21 14.22 -18.69
C ALA A 109 -16.51 15.18 -17.70
N GLY A 110 -16.55 16.49 -17.96
CA GLY A 110 -16.04 17.50 -17.04
C GLY A 110 -16.72 17.49 -15.67
N TYR A 111 -18.04 17.20 -15.62
CA TYR A 111 -18.77 17.01 -14.37
C TYR A 111 -18.20 15.83 -13.56
N ILE A 112 -17.99 14.68 -14.21
CA ILE A 112 -17.52 13.44 -13.58
C ILE A 112 -16.07 13.53 -13.13
N ASP A 113 -15.18 14.12 -13.92
CA ASP A 113 -13.76 14.18 -13.58
C ASP A 113 -13.50 15.05 -12.35
N ASN A 114 -14.33 16.06 -12.12
CA ASN A 114 -14.31 16.92 -10.93
C ASN A 114 -15.45 16.62 -9.95
N LEU A 115 -15.94 15.37 -9.90
CA LEU A 115 -17.09 14.99 -9.08
C LEU A 115 -16.93 15.36 -7.59
N ASP A 116 -15.72 15.31 -7.05
CA ASP A 116 -15.40 15.72 -5.67
C ASP A 116 -15.83 17.16 -5.35
N ARG A 117 -15.78 18.05 -6.35
CA ARG A 117 -16.27 19.43 -6.25
C ARG A 117 -17.72 19.53 -6.72
N ASN A 118 -18.03 18.88 -7.84
CA ASN A 118 -19.30 19.03 -8.53
C ASN A 118 -20.48 18.33 -7.86
N ILE A 119 -20.23 17.34 -6.99
CA ILE A 119 -21.27 16.71 -6.17
C ILE A 119 -22.00 17.76 -5.32
N PHE A 120 -21.30 18.82 -4.90
CA PHE A 120 -21.83 19.97 -4.18
C PHE A 120 -22.52 21.01 -5.07
N LEU A 121 -22.79 20.71 -6.35
CA LEU A 121 -23.64 21.55 -7.21
C LEU A 121 -25.09 21.05 -7.27
N THR A 122 -25.40 19.96 -6.56
CA THR A 122 -26.69 19.25 -6.65
C THR A 122 -27.45 19.27 -5.32
N GLY A 123 -28.76 19.05 -5.38
CA GLY A 123 -29.60 18.94 -4.19
C GLY A 123 -29.65 20.21 -3.36
N PHE A 124 -29.53 20.11 -2.03
CA PHE A 124 -29.59 21.30 -1.16
C PHE A 124 -28.44 22.28 -1.42
N TRP A 125 -27.30 21.82 -1.95
CA TRP A 125 -26.17 22.68 -2.27
C TRP A 125 -26.45 23.63 -3.44
N SER A 126 -27.38 23.28 -4.34
CA SER A 126 -27.79 24.16 -5.44
C SER A 126 -28.40 25.49 -4.95
N GLN A 127 -28.94 25.50 -3.74
CA GLN A 127 -29.50 26.68 -3.08
C GLN A 127 -28.44 27.75 -2.78
N LEU A 128 -27.15 27.41 -2.82
CA LEU A 128 -26.07 28.38 -2.63
C LEU A 128 -26.12 29.54 -3.63
N SER A 129 -26.55 29.26 -4.86
CA SER A 129 -26.74 30.30 -5.89
C SER A 129 -27.68 31.42 -5.45
N SER A 130 -28.65 31.09 -4.59
CA SER A 130 -29.64 32.04 -4.05
C SER A 130 -29.11 32.86 -2.86
N VAL A 131 -28.02 32.43 -2.21
CA VAL A 131 -27.40 33.14 -1.11
C VAL A 131 -26.63 34.33 -1.67
N LYS A 132 -27.12 35.55 -1.45
CA LYS A 132 -26.53 36.80 -1.99
C LYS A 132 -25.44 37.41 -1.10
N HIS A 133 -25.49 37.15 0.21
CA HIS A 133 -24.59 37.76 1.18
C HIS A 133 -23.19 37.11 1.16
N THR A 134 -22.16 37.96 1.28
CA THR A 134 -20.74 37.55 1.21
C THR A 134 -20.33 36.64 2.37
N GLU A 135 -20.75 36.96 3.60
CA GLU A 135 -20.35 36.21 4.80
C GLU A 135 -20.80 34.74 4.75
N PRO A 136 -22.08 34.39 4.51
CA PRO A 136 -22.49 32.99 4.33
C PRO A 136 -21.81 32.28 3.15
N ARG A 137 -21.46 33.00 2.08
CA ARG A 137 -20.72 32.40 0.94
C ARG A 137 -19.31 31.98 1.32
N LEU A 138 -18.63 32.72 2.19
CA LEU A 138 -17.28 32.37 2.64
C LEU A 138 -17.26 31.08 3.48
N LEU A 139 -18.34 30.79 4.21
CA LEU A 139 -18.49 29.58 5.02
C LEU A 139 -18.62 28.30 4.18
N TYR A 140 -19.00 28.41 2.91
CA TYR A 140 -19.30 27.27 2.06
C TYR A 140 -18.10 26.33 1.83
N SER A 141 -16.92 26.89 1.58
CA SER A 141 -15.70 26.11 1.37
C SER A 141 -15.38 25.24 2.58
N ASN A 142 -15.52 25.80 3.78
CA ASN A 142 -15.33 25.11 5.05
C ASN A 142 -16.45 24.09 5.30
N LEU A 143 -17.69 24.40 4.92
CA LEU A 143 -18.83 23.50 5.10
C LEU A 143 -18.68 22.23 4.25
N ASN A 144 -18.30 22.34 2.98
CA ASN A 144 -18.06 21.19 2.12
C ASN A 144 -16.94 20.30 2.67
N ALA A 145 -15.83 20.91 3.08
CA ALA A 145 -14.71 20.19 3.69
C ALA A 145 -15.16 19.45 4.97
N THR A 146 -15.92 20.12 5.83
CA THR A 146 -16.46 19.54 7.07
C THR A 146 -17.38 18.35 6.81
N VAL A 147 -18.24 18.42 5.78
CA VAL A 147 -19.10 17.31 5.39
C VAL A 147 -18.28 16.12 4.90
N LEU A 148 -17.22 16.33 4.11
CA LEU A 148 -16.32 15.26 3.68
C LEU A 148 -15.56 14.64 4.88
N ASP A 149 -15.13 15.46 5.83
CA ASP A 149 -14.41 15.03 7.05
C ASP A 149 -15.27 14.19 8.01
N SER A 150 -16.58 14.09 7.78
CA SER A 150 -17.44 13.11 8.47
C SER A 150 -17.04 11.64 8.20
N ARG A 151 -16.13 11.41 7.25
CA ARG A 151 -15.58 10.09 6.89
C ARG A 151 -14.07 10.17 6.76
N VAL A 152 -13.41 9.03 6.97
CA VAL A 152 -11.97 8.89 6.70
C VAL A 152 -11.70 9.17 5.21
N LYS A 153 -10.65 9.93 4.90
CA LYS A 153 -10.28 10.34 3.54
C LYS A 153 -10.27 9.19 2.53
N THR A 154 -9.71 8.04 2.89
CA THR A 154 -9.70 6.83 2.03
C THR A 154 -11.09 6.35 1.67
N THR A 155 -12.05 6.47 2.58
CA THR A 155 -13.46 6.11 2.34
C THR A 155 -14.13 7.11 1.41
N VAL A 156 -13.87 8.40 1.60
CA VAL A 156 -14.36 9.46 0.69
C VAL A 156 -13.84 9.23 -0.72
N THR A 157 -12.53 9.03 -0.89
CA THR A 157 -11.93 8.74 -2.20
C THR A 157 -12.53 7.47 -2.83
N LYS A 158 -12.71 6.41 -2.04
CA LYS A 158 -13.35 5.16 -2.49
C LYS A 158 -14.78 5.42 -2.99
N TYR A 159 -15.56 6.20 -2.26
CA TYR A 159 -16.94 6.50 -2.62
C TYR A 159 -17.04 7.42 -3.83
N ILE A 160 -16.23 8.47 -3.91
CA ILE A 160 -16.15 9.33 -5.09
C ILE A 160 -15.80 8.49 -6.32
N GLY A 161 -14.77 7.64 -6.24
CA GLY A 161 -14.40 6.75 -7.33
C GLY A 161 -15.52 5.77 -7.71
N GLY A 162 -16.28 5.27 -6.73
CA GLY A 162 -17.45 4.42 -6.98
C GLY A 162 -18.56 5.13 -7.75
N VAL A 163 -18.87 6.36 -7.39
CA VAL A 163 -19.86 7.17 -8.11
C VAL A 163 -19.36 7.53 -9.51
N LYS A 164 -18.09 7.95 -9.67
CA LYS A 164 -17.51 8.25 -10.99
C LYS A 164 -17.65 7.04 -11.94
N ARG A 165 -17.37 5.82 -11.45
CA ARG A 165 -17.54 4.60 -12.27
C ARG A 165 -18.99 4.37 -12.69
N PHE A 166 -19.95 4.60 -11.79
CA PHE A 166 -21.37 4.54 -12.15
C PHE A 166 -21.71 5.58 -13.22
N LEU A 167 -21.34 6.85 -13.02
CA LEU A 167 -21.66 7.92 -13.97
C LEU A 167 -20.98 7.71 -15.33
N ARG A 168 -19.74 7.24 -15.38
CA ARG A 168 -19.07 6.87 -16.65
C ARG A 168 -19.78 5.72 -17.35
N TRP A 169 -20.30 4.75 -16.60
CA TRP A 169 -21.13 3.69 -17.18
C TRP A 169 -22.42 4.26 -17.78
N THR A 170 -23.06 5.22 -17.13
CA THR A 170 -24.26 5.87 -17.67
C THR A 170 -24.00 6.65 -18.96
N GLN A 171 -22.82 7.27 -19.12
CA GLN A 171 -22.46 8.02 -20.33
C GLN A 171 -22.41 7.19 -21.61
N LYS A 172 -22.34 5.87 -21.49
CA LYS A 172 -22.41 4.95 -22.65
C LYS A 172 -23.79 4.96 -23.31
N TYR A 173 -24.81 5.46 -22.63
CA TYR A 173 -26.20 5.38 -23.03
C TYR A 173 -26.82 6.79 -23.03
N LYS A 174 -27.38 7.21 -24.17
CA LYS A 174 -27.91 8.59 -24.32
C LYS A 174 -29.15 8.83 -23.47
N GLU A 175 -29.90 7.78 -23.17
CA GLU A 175 -31.13 7.79 -22.38
C GLU A 175 -30.90 7.82 -20.86
N ILE A 176 -29.66 7.64 -20.39
CA ILE A 176 -29.36 7.58 -18.96
C ILE A 176 -28.69 8.88 -18.50
N SER A 177 -29.28 9.53 -17.51
CA SER A 177 -28.72 10.73 -16.90
C SER A 177 -27.42 10.41 -16.12
N SER A 178 -26.36 11.15 -16.42
CA SER A 178 -25.04 11.07 -15.78
C SER A 178 -24.86 12.08 -14.64
N VAL A 179 -25.96 12.54 -14.04
CA VAL A 179 -25.98 13.44 -12.89
C VAL A 179 -26.87 12.91 -11.75
N LEU A 180 -26.76 13.53 -10.58
CA LEU A 180 -27.62 13.23 -9.42
C LEU A 180 -28.94 14.01 -9.52
N PRO A 181 -30.08 13.47 -9.06
CA PRO A 181 -30.27 12.13 -8.49
C PRO A 181 -30.30 11.01 -9.54
N CYS A 182 -29.69 9.88 -9.19
CA CYS A 182 -29.68 8.71 -10.05
C CYS A 182 -31.03 7.98 -10.03
N ASN A 183 -31.49 7.53 -11.19
CA ASN A 183 -32.71 6.72 -11.30
C ASN A 183 -32.50 5.35 -10.65
N LYS A 184 -33.50 4.90 -9.87
CA LYS A 184 -33.51 3.62 -9.16
C LYS A 184 -33.34 2.41 -10.10
N LEU A 185 -33.98 2.44 -11.27
CA LEU A 185 -33.90 1.38 -12.28
C LEU A 185 -32.49 1.29 -12.85
N TYR A 186 -31.89 2.42 -13.24
CA TYR A 186 -30.54 2.45 -13.81
C TYR A 186 -29.46 2.09 -12.78
N VAL A 187 -29.66 2.43 -11.51
CA VAL A 187 -28.81 1.91 -10.42
C VAL A 187 -28.93 0.39 -10.33
N GLY A 188 -30.14 -0.16 -10.40
CA GLY A 188 -30.35 -1.62 -10.43
C GLY A 188 -29.66 -2.30 -11.61
N LEU A 189 -29.80 -1.75 -12.82
CA LEU A 189 -29.14 -2.26 -14.03
C LEU A 189 -27.61 -2.19 -13.92
N TYR A 190 -27.07 -1.12 -13.35
CA TYR A 190 -25.62 -1.02 -13.12
C TYR A 190 -25.12 -2.08 -12.12
N LEU A 191 -25.86 -2.31 -11.02
CA LEU A 191 -25.49 -3.37 -10.08
C LEU A 191 -25.55 -4.74 -10.76
N GLN A 192 -26.55 -5.00 -11.60
CA GLN A 192 -26.62 -6.23 -12.40
C GLN A 192 -25.43 -6.39 -13.34
N HIS A 193 -25.06 -5.33 -14.05
CA HIS A 193 -23.86 -5.29 -14.88
C HIS A 193 -22.59 -5.63 -14.08
N LEU A 194 -22.47 -5.16 -12.85
CA LEU A 194 -21.34 -5.50 -11.97
C LEU A 194 -21.36 -6.97 -11.52
N ILE A 195 -22.53 -7.55 -11.28
CA ILE A 195 -22.67 -8.98 -10.94
C ILE A 195 -22.18 -9.87 -12.08
N GLU A 196 -22.51 -9.50 -13.31
CA GLU A 196 -22.10 -10.23 -14.52
C GLU A 196 -20.61 -10.00 -14.85
N SER A 197 -19.99 -8.97 -14.27
CA SER A 197 -18.56 -8.72 -14.41
C SER A 197 -17.73 -9.60 -13.46
N PRO A 198 -16.48 -9.96 -13.80
CA PRO A 198 -15.61 -10.81 -12.98
C PRO A 198 -15.08 -10.14 -11.70
N LYS A 199 -15.68 -9.02 -11.24
CA LYS A 199 -15.15 -8.14 -10.19
C LYS A 199 -15.62 -8.50 -8.77
N GLY A 200 -16.48 -9.50 -8.62
CA GLY A 200 -16.92 -10.06 -7.34
C GLY A 200 -17.78 -9.13 -6.46
N PHE A 201 -18.23 -9.62 -5.30
CA PHE A 201 -19.17 -8.92 -4.41
C PHE A 201 -18.72 -7.51 -3.99
N ASN A 202 -17.43 -7.34 -3.69
CA ASN A 202 -16.89 -6.06 -3.21
C ASN A 202 -17.09 -4.92 -4.20
N SER A 203 -17.16 -5.20 -5.50
CA SER A 203 -17.42 -4.20 -6.53
C SER A 203 -18.85 -3.67 -6.45
N VAL A 204 -19.83 -4.57 -6.30
CA VAL A 204 -21.25 -4.28 -6.12
C VAL A 204 -21.48 -3.54 -4.79
N ASP A 205 -20.89 -4.03 -3.71
CA ASP A 205 -21.02 -3.44 -2.36
C ASP A 205 -20.46 -2.01 -2.33
N THR A 206 -19.28 -1.82 -2.93
CA THR A 206 -18.68 -0.50 -3.07
C THR A 206 -19.58 0.43 -3.89
N ALA A 207 -20.09 -0.02 -5.05
CA ALA A 207 -20.98 0.79 -5.88
C ALA A 207 -22.23 1.23 -5.12
N PHE A 208 -22.89 0.30 -4.43
CA PHE A 208 -24.09 0.56 -3.63
C PHE A 208 -23.84 1.62 -2.56
N TYR A 209 -22.81 1.44 -1.72
CA TYR A 209 -22.54 2.39 -0.64
C TYR A 209 -22.03 3.74 -1.15
N SER A 210 -21.33 3.77 -2.28
CA SER A 210 -20.86 5.00 -2.92
C SER A 210 -22.03 5.86 -3.40
N ILE A 211 -22.96 5.25 -4.15
CA ILE A 211 -24.16 5.91 -4.67
C ILE A 211 -25.04 6.38 -3.50
N LYS A 212 -25.27 5.51 -2.51
CA LYS A 212 -26.01 5.84 -1.28
C LYS A 212 -25.41 7.02 -0.53
N TRP A 213 -24.09 7.04 -0.35
CA TRP A 213 -23.39 8.13 0.33
C TRP A 213 -23.54 9.45 -0.44
N ALA A 214 -23.33 9.44 -1.76
CA ALA A 214 -23.45 10.64 -2.58
C ALA A 214 -24.84 11.30 -2.50
N HIS A 215 -25.91 10.50 -2.55
CA HIS A 215 -27.28 11.04 -2.42
C HIS A 215 -27.57 11.57 -1.01
N ARG A 216 -26.98 10.96 0.02
CA ARG A 216 -27.12 11.44 1.40
C ARG A 216 -26.47 12.79 1.62
N ILE A 217 -25.22 12.96 1.15
CA ILE A 217 -24.50 14.23 1.37
C ILE A 217 -25.03 15.37 0.50
N THR A 218 -25.78 15.08 -0.57
CA THR A 218 -26.44 16.07 -1.42
C THR A 218 -27.91 16.30 -1.06
N GLY A 219 -28.47 15.45 -0.19
CA GLY A 219 -29.86 15.48 0.27
C GLY A 219 -30.90 15.26 -0.83
N VAL A 220 -30.50 14.67 -1.96
CA VAL A 220 -31.44 14.23 -2.99
C VAL A 220 -32.00 12.84 -2.67
N THR A 221 -33.03 12.41 -3.39
CA THR A 221 -33.68 11.10 -3.20
C THR A 221 -32.69 9.95 -3.38
N ASP A 222 -32.45 9.19 -2.32
CA ASP A 222 -31.54 8.02 -2.31
C ASP A 222 -32.15 6.82 -3.08
N PRO A 223 -31.59 6.44 -4.25
CA PRO A 223 -32.10 5.33 -5.05
C PRO A 223 -31.92 3.98 -4.37
N CYS A 224 -30.92 3.86 -3.48
CA CYS A 224 -30.61 2.65 -2.74
C CYS A 224 -31.62 2.34 -1.63
N LYS A 225 -32.57 3.24 -1.35
CA LYS A 225 -33.72 2.96 -0.47
C LYS A 225 -34.85 2.21 -1.17
N SER A 226 -34.84 2.10 -2.50
CA SER A 226 -35.87 1.37 -3.23
C SER A 226 -35.82 -0.14 -2.98
N GLU A 227 -36.98 -0.79 -2.94
CA GLU A 227 -37.07 -2.25 -2.75
C GLU A 227 -36.37 -3.02 -3.88
N LEU A 228 -36.40 -2.50 -5.12
CA LEU A 228 -35.65 -3.06 -6.23
C LEU A 228 -34.14 -3.17 -5.91
N VAL A 229 -33.52 -2.05 -5.51
CA VAL A 229 -32.07 -2.01 -5.27
C VAL A 229 -31.70 -2.82 -4.02
N LYS A 230 -32.54 -2.82 -2.98
CA LYS A 230 -32.35 -3.66 -1.79
C LYS A 230 -32.40 -5.16 -2.14
N ASN A 231 -33.40 -5.58 -2.90
CA ASN A 231 -33.58 -6.97 -3.30
C ASN A 231 -32.42 -7.46 -4.17
N ILE A 232 -31.90 -6.60 -5.06
CA ILE A 232 -30.68 -6.92 -5.83
C ILE A 232 -29.52 -7.21 -4.88
N ILE A 233 -29.24 -6.34 -3.90
CA ILE A 233 -28.14 -6.54 -2.95
C ILE A 233 -28.28 -7.82 -2.15
N GLU A 234 -29.47 -8.12 -1.64
CA GLU A 234 -29.74 -9.37 -0.94
C GLU A 234 -29.57 -10.59 -1.85
N GLY A 235 -29.97 -10.50 -3.12
CA GLY A 235 -29.69 -11.51 -4.14
C GLY A 235 -28.19 -11.70 -4.36
N VAL A 236 -27.43 -10.61 -4.54
CA VAL A 236 -25.98 -10.66 -4.76
C VAL A 236 -25.26 -11.33 -3.59
N LYS A 237 -25.66 -11.02 -2.35
CA LYS A 237 -25.10 -11.66 -1.16
C LYS A 237 -25.26 -13.18 -1.24
N ARG A 238 -26.39 -13.69 -1.69
CA ARG A 238 -26.63 -15.14 -1.83
C ARG A 238 -25.84 -15.77 -2.98
N ILE A 239 -25.66 -15.04 -4.08
CA ILE A 239 -24.97 -15.55 -5.28
C ILE A 239 -23.45 -15.53 -5.10
N LEU A 240 -22.89 -14.42 -4.60
CA LEU A 240 -21.46 -14.15 -4.62
C LEU A 240 -20.75 -14.36 -3.28
N LEU A 241 -21.44 -14.26 -2.14
CA LEU A 241 -20.81 -14.57 -0.86
C LEU A 241 -20.81 -16.08 -0.66
N ARG A 242 -19.68 -16.70 -0.99
CA ARG A 242 -19.36 -18.04 -0.51
C ARG A 242 -19.17 -18.00 1.01
N PRO A 243 -19.38 -19.12 1.73
CA PRO A 243 -19.01 -19.23 3.13
C PRO A 243 -17.59 -18.71 3.34
N ILE A 244 -17.40 -17.82 4.31
CA ILE A 244 -16.10 -17.20 4.59
C ILE A 244 -15.17 -18.30 5.06
N LYS A 245 -14.30 -18.79 4.17
CA LYS A 245 -13.13 -19.59 4.58
C LYS A 245 -12.13 -18.60 5.18
N LYS A 246 -12.03 -18.58 6.51
CA LYS A 246 -11.02 -17.78 7.20
C LYS A 246 -9.65 -18.22 6.69
N LYS A 247 -8.77 -17.26 6.42
CA LYS A 247 -7.36 -17.56 6.15
C LYS A 247 -6.79 -18.26 7.38
N ASP A 248 -5.94 -19.25 7.16
CA ASP A 248 -5.22 -19.89 8.25
C ASP A 248 -4.35 -18.85 8.97
N PRO A 249 -4.28 -18.90 10.31
CA PRO A 249 -3.42 -17.98 11.05
C PRO A 249 -1.97 -18.14 10.59
N VAL A 250 -1.24 -17.03 10.51
CA VAL A 250 0.21 -17.08 10.30
C VAL A 250 0.81 -17.78 11.52
N ASP A 251 1.47 -18.91 11.29
CA ASP A 251 2.16 -19.65 12.35
C ASP A 251 3.64 -19.26 12.41
N SER A 252 4.26 -19.50 13.57
CA SER A 252 5.68 -19.22 13.79
C SER A 252 6.56 -20.02 12.83
N ASN A 253 6.18 -21.23 12.43
CA ASN A 253 6.96 -22.01 11.47
C ASN A 253 6.96 -21.38 10.07
N SER A 254 5.88 -20.75 9.63
CA SER A 254 5.85 -20.00 8.37
C SER A 254 6.81 -18.82 8.39
N LEU A 255 6.94 -18.14 9.53
CA LEU A 255 7.93 -17.08 9.70
C LEU A 255 9.35 -17.64 9.73
N ILE A 256 9.63 -18.74 10.43
CA ILE A 256 10.95 -19.38 10.43
C ILE A 256 11.35 -19.80 9.01
N LYS A 257 10.44 -20.39 8.24
CA LYS A 257 10.68 -20.74 6.83
C LYS A 257 10.97 -19.50 5.98
N LEU A 258 10.27 -18.39 6.24
CA LEU A 258 10.53 -17.12 5.59
C LEU A 258 11.95 -16.62 5.94
N PHE A 259 12.34 -16.60 7.22
CA PHE A 259 13.69 -16.20 7.63
C PHE A 259 14.78 -17.06 7.00
N ASN A 260 14.65 -18.39 7.08
CA ASN A 260 15.62 -19.32 6.51
C ASN A 260 15.80 -19.12 4.99
N LYS A 261 14.73 -18.77 4.27
CA LYS A 261 14.80 -18.48 2.83
C LYS A 261 15.65 -17.23 2.52
N TYR A 262 15.70 -16.27 3.44
CA TYR A 262 16.39 -15.00 3.26
C TYR A 262 17.64 -14.86 4.15
N GLN A 263 18.05 -15.91 4.87
CA GLN A 263 19.15 -15.87 5.83
C GLN A 263 20.53 -15.63 5.20
N ASP A 264 20.79 -16.17 4.01
CA ASP A 264 22.07 -16.04 3.31
C ASP A 264 22.10 -14.84 2.33
N ARG A 265 21.12 -13.95 2.44
CA ARG A 265 20.93 -12.82 1.54
C ARG A 265 21.54 -11.55 2.14
N ASN A 266 22.57 -11.01 1.49
CA ASN A 266 23.29 -9.81 1.96
C ASN A 266 22.67 -8.49 1.49
N SER A 267 21.45 -8.51 0.96
CA SER A 267 20.76 -7.29 0.54
C SER A 267 19.78 -6.84 1.61
N LEU A 268 19.90 -5.58 2.03
CA LEU A 268 18.97 -4.95 2.97
C LEU A 268 17.50 -5.10 2.52
N LYS A 269 17.25 -5.05 1.21
CA LYS A 269 15.91 -5.25 0.62
C LYS A 269 15.36 -6.66 0.83
N GLU A 270 16.24 -7.65 0.87
CA GLU A 270 15.88 -9.05 0.99
C GLU A 270 15.63 -9.44 2.45
N VAL A 271 16.28 -8.77 3.41
CA VAL A 271 16.04 -8.91 4.86
C VAL A 271 14.83 -8.10 5.34
N HIS A 272 14.45 -7.04 4.60
CA HIS A 272 13.34 -6.15 4.94
C HIS A 272 12.00 -6.89 5.06
N LEU A 273 11.68 -7.79 4.13
CA LEU A 273 10.39 -8.51 4.14
C LEU A 273 10.25 -9.45 5.36
N PRO A 274 11.20 -10.35 5.67
CA PRO A 274 11.18 -11.14 6.89
C PRO A 274 11.06 -10.29 8.17
N LEU A 275 11.83 -9.20 8.26
CA LEU A 275 11.78 -8.29 9.41
C LEU A 275 10.39 -7.67 9.58
N MET A 276 9.81 -7.14 8.49
CA MET A 276 8.47 -6.56 8.50
C MET A 276 7.41 -7.59 8.91
N CYS A 277 7.47 -8.81 8.37
CA CYS A 277 6.56 -9.90 8.76
C CYS A 277 6.69 -10.27 10.24
N SER A 278 7.92 -10.34 10.77
CA SER A 278 8.16 -10.59 12.20
C SER A 278 7.63 -9.48 13.09
N LEU A 279 7.90 -8.22 12.76
CA LEU A 279 7.39 -7.07 13.53
C LEU A 279 5.86 -7.02 13.51
N MET A 280 5.24 -7.31 12.36
CA MET A 280 3.78 -7.41 12.26
C MET A 280 3.21 -8.54 13.12
N TYR A 281 3.89 -9.69 13.13
CA TYR A 281 3.47 -10.86 13.90
C TYR A 281 3.64 -10.65 15.40
N THR A 282 4.81 -10.20 15.86
CA THR A 282 5.10 -10.00 17.29
C THR A 282 4.38 -8.79 17.85
N GLY A 283 4.29 -7.70 17.09
CA GLY A 283 3.63 -6.46 17.52
C GLY A 283 2.12 -6.42 17.26
N PHE A 284 1.55 -7.45 16.63
CA PHE A 284 0.16 -7.45 16.13
C PHE A 284 -0.15 -6.15 15.37
N LEU A 285 0.74 -5.78 14.46
CA LEU A 285 0.67 -4.53 13.71
C LEU A 285 -0.11 -4.71 12.42
N SER A 286 -0.98 -3.75 12.14
CA SER A 286 -1.42 -3.54 10.76
C SER A 286 -0.28 -2.99 9.91
N PHE A 287 -0.33 -3.22 8.59
CA PHE A 287 0.64 -2.65 7.66
C PHE A 287 0.75 -1.14 7.78
N ASN A 288 -0.37 -0.44 7.98
CA ASN A 288 -0.37 1.00 8.14
C ASN A 288 0.31 1.45 9.45
N GLU A 289 0.16 0.70 10.55
CA GLU A 289 0.89 0.99 11.79
C GLU A 289 2.40 0.79 11.58
N LEU A 290 2.79 -0.30 10.92
CA LEU A 290 4.18 -0.62 10.61
C LEU A 290 4.85 0.47 9.75
N CYS A 291 4.22 0.89 8.66
CA CYS A 291 4.76 1.92 7.75
C CYS A 291 4.90 3.31 8.38
N ASN A 292 4.17 3.59 9.46
CA ASN A 292 4.24 4.87 10.17
C ASN A 292 5.24 4.85 11.34
N ILE A 293 5.91 3.72 11.61
CA ILE A 293 7.00 3.65 12.59
C ILE A 293 8.21 4.39 12.03
N THR A 294 8.74 5.32 12.81
CA THR A 294 10.01 6.02 12.53
C THR A 294 11.07 5.62 13.55
N ALA A 295 12.34 5.94 13.29
CA ALA A 295 13.42 5.67 14.25
C ALA A 295 13.17 6.27 15.65
N LYS A 296 12.46 7.40 15.73
CA LYS A 296 12.09 8.05 17.01
C LYS A 296 11.10 7.25 17.84
N ASN A 297 10.40 6.31 17.21
CA ASN A 297 9.44 5.43 17.86
C ASN A 297 10.12 4.20 18.48
N ILE A 298 11.43 4.01 18.30
CA ILE A 298 12.15 2.81 18.72
C ILE A 298 13.14 3.16 19.82
N VAL A 299 13.06 2.46 20.95
CA VAL A 299 14.01 2.58 22.07
C VAL A 299 14.66 1.22 22.30
N PHE A 300 15.99 1.18 22.23
CA PHE A 300 16.76 -0.03 22.46
C PHE A 300 17.15 -0.14 23.93
N HIS A 301 16.95 -1.33 24.49
CA HIS A 301 17.41 -1.74 25.81
C HIS A 301 18.42 -2.90 25.65
N THR A 302 19.02 -3.33 26.75
CA THR A 302 20.05 -4.39 26.73
C THR A 302 19.52 -5.76 26.30
N SER A 303 18.24 -6.05 26.58
CA SER A 303 17.61 -7.36 26.31
C SER A 303 16.45 -7.32 25.32
N HIS A 304 16.00 -6.13 24.93
CA HIS A 304 14.78 -5.95 24.15
C HIS A 304 14.77 -4.56 23.49
N PHE A 305 13.78 -4.31 22.64
CA PHE A 305 13.51 -2.96 22.16
C PHE A 305 12.01 -2.68 22.19
N ASN A 306 11.68 -1.41 22.40
CA ASN A 306 10.31 -0.94 22.50
C ASN A 306 9.95 -0.16 21.27
N ILE A 307 8.76 -0.44 20.73
CA ILE A 307 8.15 0.36 19.68
C ILE A 307 6.94 1.12 20.25
N PHE A 308 7.00 2.44 20.17
CA PHE A 308 5.93 3.34 20.60
C PHE A 308 5.07 3.77 19.41
N ILE A 309 3.83 3.27 19.34
CA ILE A 309 2.88 3.60 18.27
C ILE A 309 1.79 4.51 18.82
N TYR A 310 1.74 5.72 18.27
CA TYR A 310 0.75 6.72 18.62
C TYR A 310 -0.43 6.64 17.66
N LYS A 311 -1.61 6.23 18.17
CA LYS A 311 -2.87 6.40 17.43
C LYS A 311 -3.45 7.78 17.73
N THR A 312 -4.19 8.32 16.77
CA THR A 312 -4.77 9.67 16.82
C THR A 312 -5.41 10.01 18.16
N ARG A 313 -4.94 11.14 18.72
CA ARG A 313 -5.37 11.91 19.91
C ARG A 313 -5.52 11.24 21.29
N GLN A 314 -5.80 9.94 21.48
CA GLN A 314 -6.02 9.42 22.87
C GLN A 314 -5.61 7.96 23.14
N SER A 315 -4.83 7.29 22.29
CA SER A 315 -4.34 5.95 22.63
C SER A 315 -2.90 5.72 22.17
N VAL A 316 -2.00 5.48 23.13
CA VAL A 316 -0.64 4.98 22.85
C VAL A 316 -0.69 3.46 22.94
N LYS A 317 -0.29 2.78 21.87
CA LYS A 317 -0.02 1.33 21.90
C LYS A 317 1.46 1.16 22.19
N HIS A 318 1.77 0.65 23.38
CA HIS A 318 3.12 0.22 23.75
C HIS A 318 3.32 -1.21 23.27
N ILE A 319 4.43 -1.46 22.59
CA ILE A 319 4.78 -2.80 22.12
C ILE A 319 6.21 -3.07 22.57
N ASP A 320 6.32 -3.97 23.54
CA ASP A 320 7.58 -4.54 23.98
C ASP A 320 7.92 -5.72 23.06
N ILE A 321 9.01 -5.61 22.31
CA ILE A 321 9.53 -6.71 21.50
C ILE A 321 10.81 -7.20 22.15
N THR A 322 10.70 -8.29 22.90
CA THR A 322 11.84 -8.99 23.48
C THR A 322 12.48 -9.87 22.42
N LEU A 323 13.66 -9.47 21.93
CA LEU A 323 14.56 -10.38 21.23
C LEU A 323 15.43 -11.07 22.27
N SER A 324 14.96 -12.21 22.78
CA SER A 324 15.86 -13.14 23.45
C SER A 324 16.78 -13.72 22.38
N PHE A 325 18.06 -13.35 22.42
CA PHE A 325 19.09 -14.08 21.68
C PHE A 325 19.02 -15.53 22.15
N LEU A 326 18.64 -16.43 21.23
CA LEU A 326 18.91 -17.85 21.44
C LEU A 326 20.43 -17.96 21.38
N ASP A 327 21.04 -18.26 22.53
CA ASP A 327 22.45 -18.60 22.67
C ASP A 327 22.85 -19.76 21.74
#